data_AF-A0A2N5SVL4-F1
#
_entry.id   AF-A0A2N5SVL4-F1
#
_cell.length_a   1.000
_cell.length_b   1.000
_cell.length_c   1.000
_cell.angle_alpha   90.00
_cell.angle_beta   90.00
_cell.angle_gamma   90.00
#
_symmetry.space_group_name_H-M   'P 1'
#
loop_
_entity.id
_entity.type
_entity.pdbx_description
1 polymer ?
#
loop_
_entity_poly.entity_id
_entity_poly.type
_entity_poly.pdbx_seq_one_letter_code
_entity_poly.pdbx_strand_id
1 'polypeptide(L)'
;MNLSKHKDPIPPFTPYLLNTIPNCVNLMSIEDYLRLTSFLSRGAAPSVPGPLEQHMLGGWKPNTLVAYNAGVKKFLKYKRSTSKLPFNLLVTNDDVVQFCFWAGRVRDSQSEHEVAAKTISRYLFALKAWHLFHDVPFPKDALPRISILLHSSEWVDASRPLKERKGAVKLPHLQVLVGNLTNGTKKDQVLSDMAIVAFWGLACLAELTYHTKSGPVDPLKSMLSLDVTYAASSSGRRQAWLRLRYAKTGRPGVAQWIQLTEIGGPLCPFAAVV
;
A
#
# COMPACT_ATOMS: atom_id res chain seq x y z
N MET A 1 5.37 -28.12 27.00
CA MET A 1 4.23 -28.78 26.30
C MET A 1 2.96 -28.29 26.98
N ASN A 2 1.90 -28.00 26.22
CA ASN A 2 0.67 -27.27 26.57
C ASN A 2 0.71 -25.73 26.48
N LEU A 3 0.33 -25.20 25.31
CA LEU A 3 -0.23 -23.86 25.16
C LEU A 3 -1.76 -24.01 25.00
N SER A 4 -2.46 -23.92 26.13
CA SER A 4 -3.91 -23.71 26.16
C SER A 4 -4.21 -22.30 25.67
N LYS A 5 -5.06 -22.17 24.65
CA LYS A 5 -5.57 -20.90 24.15
C LYS A 5 -6.62 -20.39 25.14
N HIS A 6 -6.23 -19.53 26.06
CA HIS A 6 -7.20 -18.75 26.84
C HIS A 6 -7.84 -17.70 25.92
N LYS A 7 -9.14 -17.89 25.65
CA LYS A 7 -10.04 -16.85 25.14
C LYS A 7 -10.49 -16.03 26.33
N ASP A 8 -9.97 -14.82 26.50
CA ASP A 8 -10.60 -13.85 27.38
C ASP A 8 -11.84 -13.26 26.66
N PRO A 9 -12.95 -13.01 27.38
CA PRO A 9 -14.19 -12.60 26.77
C PRO A 9 -14.12 -11.15 26.29
N ILE A 10 -14.52 -10.96 25.04
CA ILE A 10 -14.78 -9.66 24.42
C ILE A 10 -15.85 -8.95 25.27
N PRO A 11 -15.68 -7.67 25.66
CA PRO A 11 -16.69 -6.95 26.43
C PRO A 11 -18.00 -6.83 25.64
N PRO A 12 -19.17 -6.87 26.31
CA PRO A 12 -20.46 -6.96 25.66
C PRO A 12 -20.75 -5.73 24.77
N PHE A 13 -21.15 -6.00 23.53
CA PHE A 13 -21.63 -5.01 22.58
C PHE A 13 -22.94 -4.38 23.07
N THR A 14 -22.96 -3.06 23.28
CA THR A 14 -24.21 -2.30 23.36
C THR A 14 -24.68 -1.96 21.94
N PRO A 15 -25.90 -2.33 21.53
CA PRO A 15 -26.41 -2.04 20.20
C PRO A 15 -27.05 -0.66 20.20
N TYR A 16 -26.31 0.35 19.75
CA TYR A 16 -26.92 1.62 19.36
C TYR A 16 -26.64 1.93 17.90
N LEU A 17 -27.76 1.90 17.15
CA LEU A 17 -28.05 2.67 15.94
C LEU A 17 -27.42 2.16 14.63
N LEU A 18 -28.03 1.09 14.13
CA LEU A 18 -28.46 1.04 12.72
C LEU A 18 -29.31 2.28 12.45
N ASN A 19 -28.75 3.31 11.83
CA ASN A 19 -29.48 4.25 10.97
C ASN A 19 -28.54 5.30 10.40
N THR A 20 -28.06 4.99 9.20
CA THR A 20 -27.67 5.86 8.06
C THR A 20 -26.52 5.15 7.37
N ILE A 21 -26.84 4.46 6.28
CA ILE A 21 -25.87 4.08 5.26
C ILE A 21 -25.89 5.26 4.29
N PRO A 22 -24.94 6.21 4.31
CA PRO A 22 -24.77 7.10 3.18
C PRO A 22 -24.15 6.26 2.07
N ASN A 23 -24.76 6.34 0.89
CA ASN A 23 -24.29 5.71 -0.35
C ASN A 23 -22.77 5.65 -0.46
N CYS A 24 -22.22 4.43 -0.35
CA CYS A 24 -20.80 4.14 -0.49
C CYS A 24 -20.38 4.18 -1.96
N VAL A 25 -20.36 5.37 -2.58
CA VAL A 25 -19.55 5.58 -3.77
C VAL A 25 -18.20 6.06 -3.28
N ASN A 26 -17.18 5.21 -3.42
CA ASN A 26 -15.80 5.53 -3.09
C ASN A 26 -15.27 6.53 -4.14
N LEU A 27 -15.67 7.80 -4.03
CA LEU A 27 -15.22 8.87 -4.90
C LEU A 27 -13.73 9.13 -4.62
N MET A 28 -12.88 8.82 -5.60
CA MET A 28 -11.48 9.20 -5.56
C MET A 28 -11.36 10.72 -5.47
N SER A 29 -10.43 11.22 -4.64
CA SER A 29 -10.17 12.65 -4.57
C SER A 29 -9.43 13.14 -5.82
N ILE A 30 -9.48 14.45 -6.09
CA ILE A 30 -8.72 15.06 -7.20
C ILE A 30 -7.21 14.74 -7.08
N GLU A 31 -6.67 14.72 -5.86
CA GLU A 31 -5.26 14.35 -5.61
C GLU A 31 -4.96 12.88 -5.95
N ASP A 32 -5.93 11.99 -5.78
CA ASP A 32 -5.78 10.58 -6.16
C ASP A 32 -5.66 10.43 -7.69
N TYR A 33 -6.45 11.20 -8.46
CA TYR A 33 -6.37 11.20 -9.92
C TYR A 33 -5.02 11.74 -10.42
N LEU A 34 -4.45 12.76 -9.77
CA LEU A 34 -3.11 13.29 -10.11
C LEU A 34 -2.00 12.24 -9.96
N ARG A 35 -2.19 11.23 -9.10
CA ARG A 35 -1.24 10.12 -8.93
C ARG A 35 -1.38 9.04 -10.01
N LEU A 36 -2.44 9.08 -10.83
CA LEU A 36 -2.79 8.06 -11.83
C LEU A 36 -2.62 8.53 -13.28
N THR A 37 -1.91 9.63 -13.52
CA THR A 37 -1.78 10.26 -14.84
C THR A 37 -1.37 9.33 -15.98
N SER A 38 -0.48 8.37 -15.74
CA SER A 38 -0.04 7.43 -16.79
C SER A 38 -1.06 6.33 -17.05
N PHE A 39 -1.78 5.87 -16.03
CA PHE A 39 -2.86 4.89 -16.20
C PHE A 39 -4.08 5.49 -16.89
N LEU A 40 -4.40 6.75 -16.58
CA LEU A 40 -5.51 7.46 -17.21
C LEU A 40 -5.17 7.88 -18.63
N SER A 41 -3.90 8.13 -18.98
CA SER A 41 -3.54 8.50 -20.35
C SER A 41 -3.74 7.36 -21.35
N ARG A 42 -3.97 7.70 -22.62
CA ARG A 42 -3.95 6.75 -23.75
C ARG A 42 -2.60 6.73 -24.44
N GLY A 43 -1.52 6.80 -23.65
CA GLY A 43 -0.16 6.97 -24.12
C GLY A 43 0.31 8.41 -23.98
N ALA A 44 0.58 9.08 -25.10
CA ALA A 44 1.00 10.48 -25.12
C ALA A 44 -0.18 11.44 -24.91
N ALA A 45 -1.41 11.02 -25.22
CA ALA A 45 -2.62 11.80 -24.97
C ALA A 45 -3.10 11.65 -23.51
N PRO A 46 -3.13 12.74 -22.72
CA PRO A 46 -3.83 12.74 -21.44
C PRO A 46 -5.32 12.42 -21.65
N SER A 47 -5.94 11.73 -20.69
CA SER A 47 -7.38 11.51 -20.68
C SER A 47 -7.95 11.87 -19.31
N VAL A 48 -9.14 12.46 -19.32
CA VAL A 48 -9.92 12.74 -18.12
C VAL A 48 -11.01 11.68 -18.03
N PRO A 49 -11.12 10.93 -16.92
CA PRO A 49 -12.09 9.84 -16.84
C PRO A 49 -13.53 10.36 -16.77
N GLY A 50 -14.40 9.83 -17.62
CA GLY A 50 -15.84 10.05 -17.57
C GLY A 50 -16.55 9.31 -16.41
N PRO A 51 -17.86 9.48 -16.22
CA PRO A 51 -18.58 8.90 -15.08
C PRO A 51 -18.46 7.38 -14.94
N LEU A 52 -18.53 6.64 -16.06
CA LEU A 52 -18.36 5.19 -16.09
C LEU A 52 -16.94 4.79 -15.66
N GLU A 53 -15.92 5.43 -16.23
CA GLU A 53 -14.52 5.16 -15.93
C GLU A 53 -14.19 5.48 -14.46
N GLN A 54 -14.74 6.57 -13.92
CA GLN A 54 -14.64 6.90 -12.50
C GLN A 54 -15.25 5.80 -11.61
N HIS A 55 -16.40 5.26 -12.00
CA HIS A 55 -17.00 4.11 -11.31
C HIS A 55 -16.12 2.86 -11.39
N MET A 56 -15.55 2.58 -12.57
CA MET A 56 -14.63 1.44 -12.78
C MET A 56 -13.38 1.53 -11.91
N LEU A 57 -12.81 2.72 -11.71
CA LEU A 57 -11.66 2.91 -10.80
C LEU A 57 -11.97 2.46 -9.37
N GLY A 58 -13.22 2.59 -8.93
CA GLY A 58 -13.69 2.08 -7.64
C GLY A 58 -13.59 0.55 -7.50
N GLY A 59 -13.46 -0.19 -8.60
CA GLY A 59 -13.29 -1.64 -8.63
C GLY A 59 -11.92 -2.13 -8.14
N TRP A 60 -10.92 -1.24 -8.06
CA TRP A 60 -9.58 -1.59 -7.56
C TRP A 60 -9.27 -0.90 -6.23
N LYS A 61 -8.45 -1.55 -5.41
CA LYS A 61 -7.88 -0.89 -4.22
C LYS A 61 -6.94 0.26 -4.66
N PRO A 62 -6.87 1.38 -3.91
CA PRO A 62 -6.02 2.52 -4.29
C PRO A 62 -4.54 2.16 -4.50
N ASN A 63 -3.99 1.29 -3.66
CA ASN A 63 -2.60 0.81 -3.79
C ASN A 63 -2.36 -0.02 -5.07
N THR A 64 -3.37 -0.76 -5.52
CA THR A 64 -3.34 -1.49 -6.80
C THR A 64 -3.28 -0.52 -7.97
N LEU A 65 -4.09 0.54 -7.95
CA LEU A 65 -4.08 1.57 -9.00
C LEU A 65 -2.74 2.30 -9.07
N VAL A 66 -2.14 2.64 -7.92
CA VAL A 66 -0.79 3.23 -7.88
C VAL A 66 0.25 2.28 -8.48
N ALA A 67 0.17 0.98 -8.17
CA ALA A 67 1.05 -0.03 -8.75
C ALA A 67 0.84 -0.19 -10.26
N TYR A 68 -0.41 -0.13 -10.73
CA TYR A 68 -0.74 -0.18 -12.15
C TYR A 68 -0.22 1.05 -12.88
N ASN A 69 -0.45 2.24 -12.34
CA ASN A 69 0.10 3.47 -12.88
C ASN A 69 1.64 3.42 -12.99
N ALA A 70 2.33 2.86 -12.00
CA ALA A 70 3.77 2.68 -12.07
C ALA A 70 4.19 1.73 -13.21
N GLY A 71 3.44 0.65 -13.44
CA GLY A 71 3.68 -0.27 -14.55
C GLY A 71 3.46 0.36 -15.93
N VAL A 72 2.34 1.07 -16.11
CA VAL A 72 2.08 1.83 -17.34
C VAL A 72 3.14 2.91 -17.56
N LYS A 73 3.51 3.66 -16.51
CA LYS A 73 4.57 4.67 -16.57
C LYS A 73 5.91 4.06 -17.01
N LYS A 74 6.26 2.87 -16.54
CA LYS A 74 7.48 2.15 -16.96
C LYS A 74 7.42 1.79 -18.45
N PHE A 75 6.29 1.28 -18.91
CA PHE A 75 6.08 0.97 -20.32
C PHE A 75 6.16 2.21 -21.22
N LEU A 76 5.52 3.32 -20.81
CA LEU A 76 5.61 4.58 -21.54
C LEU A 76 7.02 5.18 -21.55
N LYS A 77 7.83 4.94 -20.51
CA LYS A 77 9.26 5.28 -20.51
C LYS A 77 10.02 4.46 -21.56
N TYR A 78 9.76 3.15 -21.63
CA TYR A 78 10.32 2.28 -22.66
C TYR A 78 9.97 2.76 -24.07
N LYS A 79 8.69 3.06 -24.34
CA LYS A 79 8.27 3.55 -25.67
C LYS A 79 8.95 4.87 -26.01
N ARG A 80 9.08 5.80 -25.06
CA ARG A 80 9.82 7.05 -25.26
C ARG A 80 11.31 6.85 -25.55
N SER A 81 11.95 5.81 -24.99
CA SER A 81 13.37 5.55 -25.23
C SER A 81 13.65 4.77 -26.52
N THR A 82 12.65 4.13 -27.11
CA THR A 82 12.84 3.22 -28.26
C THR A 82 12.10 3.64 -29.52
N SER A 83 11.08 4.50 -29.40
CA SER A 83 10.26 4.96 -30.53
C SER A 83 10.61 6.41 -30.90
N LYS A 84 10.66 6.69 -32.20
CA LYS A 84 10.88 8.06 -32.72
C LYS A 84 9.63 8.95 -32.57
N LEU A 85 8.44 8.35 -32.52
CA LEU A 85 7.17 9.05 -32.44
C LEU A 85 6.51 8.86 -31.06
N PRO A 86 5.71 9.83 -30.60
CA PRO A 86 4.89 9.67 -29.41
C PRO A 86 3.98 8.44 -29.52
N PHE A 87 4.05 7.55 -28.53
CA PHE A 87 3.23 6.36 -28.49
C PHE A 87 1.82 6.66 -27.99
N ASN A 88 0.81 6.17 -28.71
CA ASN A 88 -0.57 6.07 -28.23
C ASN A 88 -1.00 4.61 -28.24
N LEU A 89 -1.95 4.24 -27.38
CA LEU A 89 -2.63 2.94 -27.48
C LEU A 89 -3.16 2.74 -28.90
N LEU A 90 -3.06 1.55 -29.51
CA LEU A 90 -2.97 0.19 -28.94
C LEU A 90 -1.53 -0.35 -28.80
N VAL A 91 -1.26 -1.18 -27.79
CA VAL A 91 0.03 -1.90 -27.67
C VAL A 91 0.03 -3.13 -28.57
N THR A 92 1.10 -3.34 -29.35
CA THR A 92 1.25 -4.52 -30.22
C THR A 92 1.89 -5.72 -29.51
N ASN A 93 1.86 -6.90 -30.15
CA ASN A 93 2.56 -8.10 -29.66
C ASN A 93 4.07 -7.85 -29.49
N ASP A 94 4.71 -7.20 -30.47
CA ASP A 94 6.15 -6.90 -30.40
C ASP A 94 6.46 -5.89 -29.29
N ASP A 95 5.65 -4.85 -29.12
CA ASP A 95 5.84 -3.86 -28.06
C ASP A 95 5.92 -4.50 -26.67
N VAL A 96 5.04 -5.47 -26.35
CA VAL A 96 5.06 -6.11 -25.03
C VAL A 96 6.26 -7.05 -24.89
N VAL A 97 6.63 -7.78 -25.94
CA VAL A 97 7.79 -8.67 -25.95
C VAL A 97 9.08 -7.86 -25.75
N GLN A 98 9.27 -6.81 -26.54
CA GLN A 98 10.43 -5.93 -26.47
C GLN A 98 10.46 -5.14 -25.17
N PHE A 99 9.30 -4.74 -24.63
CA PHE A 99 9.23 -4.16 -23.29
C PHE A 99 9.73 -5.14 -22.22
N CYS A 100 9.32 -6.41 -22.27
CA CYS A 100 9.76 -7.40 -21.30
C CYS A 100 11.27 -7.66 -21.40
N PHE A 101 11.82 -7.68 -22.61
CA PHE A 101 13.26 -7.77 -22.83
C PHE A 101 14.01 -6.54 -22.30
N TRP A 102 13.56 -5.34 -22.66
CA TRP A 102 14.16 -4.07 -22.23
C TRP A 102 14.08 -3.86 -20.72
N ALA A 103 12.92 -4.14 -20.11
CA ALA A 103 12.71 -3.90 -18.68
C ALA A 103 13.33 -5.00 -17.82
N GLY A 104 13.52 -6.20 -18.36
CA GLY A 104 14.03 -7.33 -17.61
C GLY A 104 15.54 -7.34 -17.49
N ARG A 105 16.03 -8.01 -16.45
CA ARG A 105 17.46 -8.27 -16.32
C ARG A 105 17.88 -9.29 -17.37
N VAL A 106 18.93 -8.95 -18.10
CA VAL A 106 19.53 -9.76 -19.16
C VAL A 106 20.94 -10.19 -18.73
N ARG A 107 21.37 -11.37 -19.15
CA ARG A 107 22.74 -11.86 -18.96
C ARG A 107 23.66 -10.84 -19.67
N ASP A 108 24.62 -10.27 -18.95
CA ASP A 108 25.59 -9.28 -19.47
C ASP A 108 25.10 -7.83 -19.63
N SER A 109 23.92 -7.48 -19.10
CA SER A 109 23.49 -6.08 -18.97
C SER A 109 23.27 -5.68 -17.50
N GLN A 110 23.60 -4.42 -17.19
CA GLN A 110 23.39 -3.80 -15.87
C GLN A 110 22.73 -2.44 -16.02
N SER A 111 21.81 -2.32 -16.97
CA SER A 111 21.16 -1.06 -17.23
C SER A 111 20.28 -0.64 -16.06
N GLU A 112 20.31 0.64 -15.67
CA GLU A 112 19.54 1.15 -14.51
C GLU A 112 18.02 0.96 -14.62
N HIS A 113 17.52 0.78 -15.85
CA HIS A 113 16.11 0.57 -16.10
C HIS A 113 15.68 -0.90 -15.90
N GLU A 114 16.60 -1.84 -15.71
CA GLU A 114 16.27 -3.24 -15.50
C GLU A 114 15.61 -3.48 -14.14
N VAL A 115 14.65 -4.41 -14.12
CA VAL A 115 13.98 -4.87 -12.92
C VAL A 115 13.90 -6.39 -12.91
N ALA A 116 13.67 -6.96 -11.73
CA ALA A 116 13.46 -8.40 -11.58
C ALA A 116 12.23 -8.88 -12.37
N ALA A 117 12.25 -10.13 -12.82
CA ALA A 117 11.18 -10.77 -13.59
C ALA A 117 9.81 -10.70 -12.88
N LYS A 118 9.82 -10.84 -11.55
CA LYS A 118 8.63 -10.68 -10.69
C LYS A 118 8.02 -9.28 -10.78
N THR A 119 8.84 -8.25 -10.98
CA THR A 119 8.39 -6.87 -11.16
C THR A 119 7.81 -6.68 -12.56
N ILE A 120 8.42 -7.24 -13.60
CA ILE A 120 7.88 -7.22 -14.97
C ILE A 120 6.50 -7.89 -15.00
N SER A 121 6.35 -9.04 -14.34
CA SER A 121 5.05 -9.73 -14.22
C SER A 121 3.96 -8.82 -13.65
N ARG A 122 4.29 -8.00 -12.64
CA ARG A 122 3.37 -6.98 -12.09
C ARG A 122 3.06 -5.88 -13.09
N TYR A 123 4.04 -5.44 -13.88
CA TYR A 123 3.81 -4.48 -14.96
C TYR A 123 2.92 -5.06 -16.06
N LEU A 124 3.01 -6.35 -16.38
CA LEU A 124 2.10 -6.99 -17.35
C LEU A 124 0.66 -7.02 -16.84
N PHE A 125 0.43 -7.26 -15.55
CA PHE A 125 -0.91 -7.11 -14.96
C PHE A 125 -1.43 -5.66 -15.06
N ALA A 126 -0.53 -4.68 -14.84
CA ALA A 126 -0.87 -3.27 -15.02
C ALA A 126 -1.27 -2.95 -16.46
N LEU A 127 -0.52 -3.45 -17.45
CA LEU A 127 -0.83 -3.26 -18.86
C LEU A 127 -2.17 -3.90 -19.22
N LYS A 128 -2.46 -5.12 -18.76
CA LYS A 128 -3.77 -5.76 -18.97
C LYS A 128 -4.91 -4.93 -18.39
N ALA A 129 -4.76 -4.42 -17.17
CA ALA A 129 -5.76 -3.56 -16.54
C ALA A 129 -5.92 -2.22 -17.28
N TRP A 130 -4.83 -1.66 -17.80
CA TRP A 130 -4.84 -0.43 -18.59
C TRP A 130 -5.60 -0.62 -19.92
N HIS A 131 -5.38 -1.74 -20.60
CA HIS A 131 -6.13 -2.10 -21.82
C HIS A 131 -7.62 -2.30 -21.52
N LEU A 132 -7.94 -3.03 -20.44
CA LEU A 132 -9.32 -3.22 -20.00
C LEU A 132 -10.02 -1.89 -19.66
N PHE A 133 -9.32 -0.99 -18.96
CA PHE A 133 -9.89 0.31 -18.57
C PHE A 133 -10.19 1.20 -19.76
N HIS A 134 -9.34 1.20 -20.80
CA HIS A 134 -9.53 1.99 -22.02
C HIS A 134 -10.37 1.30 -23.09
N ASP A 135 -10.98 0.15 -22.76
CA ASP A 135 -11.78 -0.68 -23.68
C ASP A 135 -11.02 -1.05 -24.97
N VAL A 136 -9.83 -1.61 -24.77
CA VAL A 136 -8.88 -1.94 -25.83
C VAL A 136 -8.39 -3.38 -25.66
N PRO A 137 -8.26 -4.19 -26.73
CA PRO A 137 -7.79 -5.56 -26.61
C PRO A 137 -6.30 -5.62 -26.26
N PHE A 138 -5.96 -6.39 -25.22
CA PHE A 138 -4.57 -6.70 -24.87
C PHE A 138 -3.98 -7.74 -25.85
N PRO A 139 -2.72 -7.60 -26.32
CA PRO A 139 -2.08 -8.54 -27.24
C PRO A 139 -1.76 -9.88 -26.55
N LYS A 140 -2.70 -10.84 -26.64
CA LYS A 140 -2.62 -12.14 -25.96
C LYS A 140 -1.65 -13.12 -26.64
N ASP A 141 -1.44 -12.99 -27.95
CA ASP A 141 -0.61 -13.93 -28.72
C ASP A 141 0.87 -13.86 -28.33
N ALA A 142 1.31 -12.74 -27.75
CA ALA A 142 2.66 -12.57 -27.22
C ALA A 142 2.92 -13.37 -25.91
N LEU A 143 1.89 -13.84 -25.21
CA LEU A 143 2.03 -14.41 -23.86
C LEU A 143 3.00 -15.60 -23.78
N PRO A 144 3.01 -16.58 -24.70
CA PRO A 144 3.98 -17.68 -24.66
C PRO A 144 5.43 -17.20 -24.75
N ARG A 145 5.71 -16.25 -25.66
CA ARG A 145 7.06 -15.68 -25.83
C ARG A 145 7.49 -14.86 -24.62
N ILE A 146 6.57 -14.09 -24.03
CA ILE A 146 6.80 -13.36 -22.78
C ILE A 146 7.13 -14.33 -21.64
N SER A 147 6.44 -15.47 -21.53
CA SER A 147 6.72 -16.46 -20.49
C SER A 147 8.16 -16.98 -20.56
N ILE A 148 8.65 -17.26 -21.77
CA ILE A 148 10.04 -17.71 -21.99
C ILE A 148 11.03 -16.60 -21.58
N LEU A 149 10.76 -15.34 -21.97
CA LEU A 149 11.61 -14.20 -21.59
C LEU A 149 11.66 -13.97 -20.08
N LEU A 150 10.52 -14.09 -19.40
CA LEU A 150 10.47 -13.95 -17.94
C LEU A 150 11.31 -15.03 -17.26
N HIS A 151 11.20 -16.28 -17.70
CA HIS A 151 12.01 -17.38 -17.16
C HIS A 151 13.51 -17.14 -17.36
N SER A 152 13.92 -16.65 -18.54
CA SER A 152 15.31 -16.26 -18.78
C SER A 152 15.79 -15.17 -17.81
N SER A 153 14.93 -14.18 -17.52
CA SER A 153 15.23 -13.12 -16.55
C SER A 153 15.26 -13.65 -15.10
N GLU A 154 14.44 -14.64 -14.75
CA GLU A 154 14.46 -15.30 -13.44
C GLU A 154 15.78 -16.02 -13.16
N TRP A 155 16.37 -16.67 -14.16
CA TRP A 155 17.71 -17.26 -14.02
C TRP A 155 18.77 -16.20 -13.73
N VAL A 156 18.69 -15.04 -14.38
CA VAL A 156 19.60 -13.90 -14.13
C VAL A 156 19.34 -13.28 -12.75
N ASP A 157 18.07 -13.21 -12.32
CA ASP A 157 17.70 -12.79 -10.97
C ASP A 157 18.33 -13.69 -9.91
N ALA A 158 18.26 -15.01 -10.10
CA ALA A 158 18.77 -16.00 -9.18
C ALA A 158 20.31 -16.01 -9.10
N SER A 159 20.99 -15.64 -10.18
CA SER A 159 22.46 -15.54 -10.19
C SER A 159 22.99 -14.26 -9.55
N ARG A 160 22.14 -13.24 -9.33
CA ARG A 160 22.55 -11.99 -8.66
C ARG A 160 22.53 -12.20 -7.14
N PRO A 161 23.49 -11.62 -6.39
CA PRO A 161 23.50 -11.70 -4.94
C PRO A 161 22.18 -11.20 -4.34
N LEU A 162 21.64 -11.94 -3.38
CA LEU A 162 20.47 -11.51 -2.63
C LEU A 162 20.83 -10.22 -1.89
N LYS A 163 20.10 -9.14 -2.18
CA LYS A 163 20.18 -7.92 -1.36
C LYS A 163 19.86 -8.32 0.08
N GLU A 164 20.73 -7.95 1.01
CA GLU A 164 20.49 -8.18 2.43
C GLU A 164 19.09 -7.70 2.78
N ARG A 165 18.28 -8.60 3.33
CA ARG A 165 16.94 -8.25 3.77
C ARG A 165 17.10 -7.23 4.89
N LYS A 166 16.37 -6.12 4.81
CA LYS A 166 16.30 -5.18 5.93
C LYS A 166 15.92 -5.98 7.18
N GLY A 167 16.77 -5.92 8.21
CA GLY A 167 16.50 -6.55 9.49
C GLY A 167 15.22 -5.99 10.12
N ALA A 168 14.63 -6.75 11.04
CA ALA A 168 13.51 -6.26 11.84
C ALA A 168 13.91 -4.99 12.61
N VAL A 169 12.97 -4.05 12.76
CA VAL A 169 13.15 -2.92 13.68
C VAL A 169 13.19 -3.49 15.10
N LYS A 170 14.26 -3.16 15.85
CA LYS A 170 14.48 -3.67 17.21
C LYS A 170 14.33 -2.53 18.23
N LEU A 171 14.18 -2.90 19.50
CA LEU A 171 14.06 -1.97 20.61
C LEU A 171 15.18 -0.90 20.64
N PRO A 172 16.47 -1.21 20.37
CA PRO A 172 17.51 -0.18 20.32
C PRO A 172 17.28 0.89 19.23
N HIS A 173 16.67 0.52 18.10
CA HIS A 173 16.33 1.50 17.07
C HIS A 173 15.23 2.45 17.55
N LEU A 174 14.23 1.92 18.27
CA LEU A 174 13.18 2.74 18.86
C LEU A 174 13.74 3.66 19.95
N GLN A 175 14.64 3.16 20.81
CA GLN A 175 15.31 3.96 21.84
C GLN A 175 16.07 5.16 21.24
N VAL A 176 16.86 4.92 20.19
CA VAL A 176 17.60 5.98 19.50
C VAL A 176 16.65 6.99 18.85
N LEU A 177 15.60 6.51 18.18
CA LEU A 177 14.62 7.37 17.54
C LEU A 177 13.90 8.27 18.55
N VAL A 178 13.33 7.68 19.61
CA VAL A 178 12.62 8.41 20.66
C VAL A 178 13.57 9.39 21.34
N GLY A 179 14.78 8.97 21.71
CA GLY A 179 15.77 9.84 22.35
C GLY A 179 16.12 11.08 21.51
N ASN A 180 16.16 10.96 20.19
CA ASN A 180 16.40 12.10 19.30
C ASN A 180 15.19 13.04 19.16
N LEU A 181 13.98 12.57 19.46
CA LEU A 181 12.74 13.31 19.29
C LEU A 181 12.22 13.93 20.60
N THR A 182 12.59 13.40 21.77
CA THR A 182 12.04 13.82 23.08
C THR A 182 12.20 15.31 23.37
N ASN A 183 13.33 15.91 22.96
CA ASN A 183 13.64 17.33 23.18
C ASN A 183 13.30 18.21 21.95
N GLY A 184 12.59 17.67 20.98
CA GLY A 184 12.23 18.36 19.75
C GLY A 184 10.98 19.24 19.88
N THR A 185 10.40 19.57 18.73
CA THR A 185 9.14 20.31 18.63
C THR A 185 7.95 19.45 19.06
N LYS A 186 6.77 20.07 19.24
CA LYS A 186 5.51 19.31 19.45
C LYS A 186 5.27 18.25 18.38
N LYS A 187 5.67 18.53 17.14
CA LYS A 187 5.56 17.57 16.03
C LYS A 187 6.49 16.37 16.24
N ASP A 188 7.69 16.60 16.77
CA ASP A 188 8.67 15.54 17.05
C ASP A 188 8.20 14.66 18.20
N GLN A 189 7.60 15.26 19.23
CA GLN A 189 6.96 14.53 20.33
C GLN A 189 5.82 13.63 19.83
N VAL A 190 4.90 14.16 19.00
CA VAL A 190 3.85 13.36 18.36
C VAL A 190 4.42 12.24 17.49
N LEU A 191 5.52 12.48 16.78
CA LEU A 191 6.19 11.46 15.98
C LEU A 191 6.82 10.37 16.85
N SER A 192 7.38 10.75 18.02
CA SER A 192 7.91 9.82 19.02
C SER A 192 6.80 8.91 19.55
N ASP A 193 5.69 9.49 20.00
CA ASP A 193 4.54 8.75 20.52
C ASP A 193 3.98 7.79 19.46
N MET A 194 3.83 8.28 18.22
CA MET A 194 3.37 7.47 17.11
C MET A 194 4.33 6.31 16.79
N ALA A 195 5.64 6.52 16.88
CA ALA A 195 6.62 5.46 16.68
C ALA A 195 6.56 4.39 17.78
N ILE A 196 6.35 4.80 19.04
CA ILE A 196 6.15 3.90 20.18
C ILE A 196 4.89 3.06 19.96
N VAL A 197 3.77 3.69 19.62
CA VAL A 197 2.49 3.01 19.36
C VAL A 197 2.63 2.04 18.18
N ALA A 198 3.24 2.46 17.08
CA ALA A 198 3.44 1.60 15.90
C ALA A 198 4.33 0.38 16.21
N PHE A 199 5.39 0.58 16.99
CA PHE A 199 6.31 -0.50 17.38
C PHE A 199 5.63 -1.54 18.27
N TRP A 200 4.99 -1.12 19.35
CA TRP A 200 4.35 -2.04 20.29
C TRP A 200 3.04 -2.62 19.77
N GLY A 201 2.29 -1.83 19.00
CA GLY A 201 1.05 -2.26 18.36
C GLY A 201 1.25 -3.08 17.10
N LEU A 202 2.49 -3.26 16.64
CA LEU A 202 2.83 -3.87 15.35
C LEU A 202 2.03 -3.26 14.18
N ALA A 203 1.75 -1.97 14.29
CA ALA A 203 0.88 -1.25 13.37
C ALA A 203 1.67 -0.61 12.23
N CYS A 204 1.06 -0.52 11.05
CA CYS A 204 1.59 0.33 10.00
C CYS A 204 1.29 1.80 10.34
N LEU A 205 2.23 2.72 10.12
CA LEU A 205 1.96 4.15 10.30
C LEU A 205 0.76 4.64 9.48
N ALA A 206 0.51 4.04 8.31
CA ALA A 206 -0.65 4.35 7.48
C ALA A 206 -1.99 3.95 8.12
N GLU A 207 -2.00 3.12 9.16
CA GLU A 207 -3.20 2.76 9.94
C GLU A 207 -3.44 3.74 11.11
N LEU A 208 -2.38 4.41 11.56
CA LEU A 208 -2.41 5.36 12.68
C LEU A 208 -2.47 6.83 12.24
N THR A 209 -2.38 7.09 10.93
CA THR A 209 -2.28 8.45 10.37
C THR A 209 -3.32 8.70 9.29
N TYR A 210 -3.53 9.97 8.97
CA TYR A 210 -4.42 10.40 7.90
C TYR A 210 -3.70 10.44 6.56
N HIS A 211 -4.42 10.11 5.48
CA HIS A 211 -3.90 10.17 4.12
C HIS A 211 -3.84 11.61 3.56
N THR A 212 -4.61 12.53 4.13
CA THR A 212 -4.68 13.94 3.75
C THR A 212 -3.93 14.81 4.76
N LYS A 213 -3.28 15.86 4.27
CA LYS A 213 -2.57 16.83 5.13
C LYS A 213 -3.53 17.80 5.83
N SER A 214 -4.67 18.07 5.21
CA SER A 214 -5.70 18.99 5.69
C SER A 214 -7.07 18.61 5.10
N GLY A 215 -8.14 19.16 5.66
CA GLY A 215 -9.51 18.94 5.21
C GLY A 215 -10.29 17.93 6.05
N PRO A 216 -11.51 17.56 5.62
CA PRO A 216 -12.35 16.64 6.34
C PRO A 216 -11.72 15.24 6.39
N VAL A 217 -11.75 14.63 7.57
CA VAL A 217 -11.27 13.27 7.82
C VAL A 217 -12.38 12.29 7.47
N ASP A 218 -12.09 11.27 6.67
CA ASP A 218 -13.03 10.17 6.42
C ASP A 218 -13.10 9.29 7.68
N PRO A 219 -14.20 9.34 8.47
CA PRO A 219 -14.30 8.65 9.75
C PRO A 219 -14.35 7.12 9.60
N LEU A 220 -14.55 6.61 8.39
CA LEU A 220 -14.55 5.17 8.13
C LEU A 220 -13.14 4.64 7.92
N LYS A 221 -12.22 5.45 7.39
CA LYS A 221 -10.87 5.01 7.00
C LYS A 221 -9.77 5.51 7.93
N SER A 222 -10.12 6.35 8.88
CA SER A 222 -9.17 7.09 9.71
C SER A 222 -9.29 6.71 11.17
N MET A 223 -8.17 6.70 11.89
CA MET A 223 -8.14 6.50 13.33
C MET A 223 -8.58 7.78 14.04
N LEU A 224 -9.71 7.75 14.75
CA LEU A 224 -10.20 8.90 15.52
C LEU A 224 -9.89 8.75 17.01
N SER A 225 -9.89 9.85 17.77
CA SER A 225 -9.80 9.78 19.24
C SER A 225 -10.94 8.96 19.85
N LEU A 226 -12.12 8.95 19.21
CA LEU A 226 -13.28 8.12 19.58
C LEU A 226 -13.08 6.62 19.33
N ASP A 227 -12.03 6.25 18.61
CA ASP A 227 -11.64 4.85 18.38
C ASP A 227 -10.66 4.34 19.44
N VAL A 228 -10.31 5.15 20.45
CA VAL A 228 -9.50 4.76 21.59
C VAL A 228 -10.39 4.50 22.80
N THR A 229 -10.22 3.33 23.42
CA THR A 229 -10.90 2.96 24.67
C THR A 229 -9.89 2.55 25.72
N TYR A 230 -10.18 2.85 26.98
CA TYR A 230 -9.28 2.54 28.10
C TYR A 230 -9.90 1.47 28.98
N ALA A 231 -9.08 0.53 29.44
CA ALA A 231 -9.48 -0.55 30.33
C ALA A 231 -8.36 -0.90 31.30
N ALA A 232 -8.69 -1.66 32.35
CA ALA A 232 -7.71 -2.32 33.19
C ALA A 232 -7.61 -3.80 32.80
N SER A 233 -6.39 -4.34 32.79
CA SER A 233 -6.12 -5.77 32.70
C SER A 233 -6.63 -6.49 33.94
N SER A 234 -6.78 -7.81 33.86
CA SER A 234 -6.97 -8.70 35.03
C SER A 234 -5.87 -8.53 36.08
N SER A 235 -4.68 -8.10 35.66
CA SER A 235 -3.54 -7.78 36.53
C SER A 235 -3.54 -6.34 37.09
N GLY A 236 -4.59 -5.55 36.83
CA GLY A 236 -4.71 -4.16 37.26
C GLY A 236 -3.94 -3.14 36.41
N ARG A 237 -3.13 -3.58 35.44
CA ARG A 237 -2.40 -2.67 34.53
C ARG A 237 -3.35 -1.94 33.59
N ARG A 238 -3.12 -0.64 33.38
CA ARG A 238 -3.92 0.14 32.43
C ARG A 238 -3.61 -0.27 31.00
N GLN A 239 -4.63 -0.20 30.15
CA GLN A 239 -4.57 -0.59 28.76
C GLN A 239 -5.33 0.42 27.91
N ALA A 240 -4.75 0.76 26.76
CA ALA A 240 -5.41 1.49 25.69
C ALA A 240 -5.72 0.51 24.55
N TRP A 241 -6.93 0.59 24.01
CA TRP A 241 -7.44 -0.26 22.95
C TRP A 241 -7.82 0.62 21.77
N LEU A 242 -7.08 0.48 20.67
CA LEU A 242 -7.27 1.26 19.46
C LEU A 242 -8.06 0.42 18.45
N ARG A 243 -9.20 0.94 17.99
CA ARG A 243 -10.05 0.29 16.99
C ARG A 243 -9.64 0.70 15.58
N LEU A 244 -9.03 -0.22 14.85
CA LEU A 244 -8.75 -0.07 13.43
C LEU A 244 -9.95 -0.47 12.58
N ARG A 245 -10.52 0.51 11.89
CA ARG A 245 -11.59 0.30 10.91
C ARG A 245 -10.95 0.06 9.54
N TYR A 246 -11.33 -1.03 8.86
CA TYR A 246 -10.83 -1.38 7.51
C TYR A 246 -9.32 -1.68 7.42
N ALA A 247 -8.77 -2.37 8.41
CA ALA A 247 -7.41 -2.91 8.31
C ALA A 247 -7.26 -3.80 7.05
N LYS A 248 -6.11 -3.71 6.36
CA LYS A 248 -5.87 -4.43 5.10
C LYS A 248 -6.01 -5.95 5.24
N THR A 249 -5.68 -6.48 6.42
CA THR A 249 -5.77 -7.90 6.76
C THR A 249 -7.10 -8.29 7.40
N GLY A 250 -7.99 -7.30 7.65
CA GLY A 250 -9.31 -7.51 8.23
C GLY A 250 -10.33 -7.93 7.17
N ARG A 251 -11.31 -8.74 7.59
CA ARG A 251 -12.49 -9.01 6.75
C ARG A 251 -13.30 -7.72 6.63
N PRO A 252 -14.01 -7.48 5.51
CA PRO A 252 -14.94 -6.37 5.40
C PRO A 252 -15.92 -6.36 6.59
N GLY A 253 -16.12 -5.19 7.20
CA GLY A 253 -17.00 -5.03 8.36
C GLY A 253 -16.43 -5.51 9.71
N VAL A 254 -15.24 -6.13 9.75
CA VAL A 254 -14.60 -6.58 10.99
C VAL A 254 -13.51 -5.59 11.39
N ALA A 255 -13.69 -4.94 12.55
CA ALA A 255 -12.65 -4.10 13.14
C ALA A 255 -11.51 -4.96 13.71
N GLN A 256 -10.29 -4.46 13.59
CA GLN A 256 -9.13 -4.99 14.30
C GLN A 256 -8.84 -4.11 15.52
N TRP A 257 -8.22 -4.69 16.54
CA TRP A 257 -7.91 -3.99 17.78
C TRP A 257 -6.43 -4.09 18.07
N ILE A 258 -5.82 -2.95 18.43
CA ILE A 258 -4.47 -2.90 18.98
C ILE A 258 -4.61 -2.68 20.49
N GLN A 259 -4.03 -3.58 21.26
CA GLN A 259 -3.96 -3.48 22.71
C GLN A 259 -2.58 -2.97 23.12
N LEU A 260 -2.55 -1.84 23.82
CA LEU A 260 -1.33 -1.23 24.35
C LEU A 260 -1.39 -1.25 25.87
N THR A 261 -0.54 -2.08 26.48
CA THR A 261 -0.50 -2.22 27.94
C THR A 261 0.55 -1.29 28.53
N GLU A 262 0.25 -0.72 29.70
CA GLU A 262 1.20 0.07 30.47
C GLU A 262 2.39 -0.79 30.92
N ILE A 263 3.60 -0.35 30.56
CA ILE A 263 4.88 -0.99 30.94
C ILE A 263 5.84 -0.05 31.68
N GLY A 264 5.50 1.24 31.78
CA GLY A 264 6.36 2.27 32.38
C GLY A 264 7.56 2.68 31.51
N GLY A 265 8.28 3.71 31.95
CA GLY A 265 9.47 4.22 31.27
C GLY A 265 9.20 5.01 29.98
N PRO A 266 10.27 5.49 29.30
CA PRO A 266 10.17 6.41 28.16
C PRO A 266 9.59 5.80 26.89
N LEU A 267 9.44 4.46 26.84
CA LEU A 267 8.87 3.74 25.69
C LEU A 267 7.51 3.14 26.00
N CYS A 268 6.82 3.63 27.03
CA CYS A 268 5.52 3.11 27.45
C CYS A 268 4.45 3.39 26.37
N PRO A 269 3.84 2.36 25.75
CA PRO A 269 2.85 2.58 24.70
C PRO A 269 1.51 3.10 25.22
N PHE A 270 1.19 2.85 26.49
CA PHE A 270 0.02 3.46 27.12
C PHE A 270 0.19 4.97 27.29
N ALA A 271 1.37 5.41 27.77
CA ALA A 271 1.66 6.83 27.94
C ALA A 271 1.71 7.59 26.62
N ALA A 272 2.12 6.93 25.52
CA ALA A 272 2.15 7.53 24.18
C ALA A 272 0.75 7.78 23.57
N VAL A 273 -0.33 7.32 24.19
CA VAL A 273 -1.71 7.51 23.69
C VAL A 273 -2.52 8.48 24.53
N VAL A 274 -2.14 8.68 25.80
CA VAL A 274 -2.89 9.46 26.81
C VAL A 274 -2.36 10.89 26.87
#